data_AF-A0A929VUZ1-F1
#
_entry.id   AF-A0A929VUZ1-F1
#
_cell.length_a   1.000
_cell.length_b   1.000
_cell.length_c   1.000
_cell.angle_alpha   90.00
_cell.angle_beta   90.00
_cell.angle_gamma   90.00
#
_symmetry.space_group_name_H-M   'P 1'
#
loop_
_entity.id
_entity.type
_entity.pdbx_description
1 polymer ?
#
loop_
_entity_poly.entity_id
_entity_poly.type
_entity_poly.pdbx_seq_one_letter_code
_entity_poly.pdbx_strand_id
1 'polypeptide(L)'
;MKKLLFTFFLFSSCLWASAQDATSVFSYFKDKKHVEYVSAPRMVMNLVASKMKTGNFQALLSQISSAKLLTLSQCRRGIRKKFTKKIVELGKTGYDEIAAFKEDDDNISIVARKGSDNMIKEAVVMISGKTDCIGILVTGNINPEDVAAAIGTAE
;
A
#
# COMPACT_ATOMS: atom_id res chain seq x y z
N MET A 1 -45.28 -5.52 13.90
CA MET A 1 -44.50 -4.50 13.17
C MET A 1 -43.21 -4.07 13.89
N LYS A 2 -43.17 -3.96 15.24
CA LYS A 2 -41.95 -3.56 15.97
C LYS A 2 -40.74 -4.53 15.83
N LYS A 3 -40.99 -5.83 15.63
CA LYS A 3 -39.94 -6.84 15.47
C LYS A 3 -39.21 -6.77 14.12
N LEU A 4 -39.86 -6.30 13.06
CA LEU A 4 -39.25 -6.17 11.72
C LEU A 4 -38.31 -4.96 11.62
N LEU A 5 -38.62 -3.87 12.35
CA LEU A 5 -37.77 -2.68 12.44
C LEU A 5 -36.43 -2.99 13.13
N PHE A 6 -36.42 -3.83 14.17
CA PHE A 6 -35.20 -4.26 14.85
C PHE A 6 -34.31 -5.13 13.95
N THR A 7 -34.90 -6.00 13.13
CA THR A 7 -34.14 -6.84 12.17
C THR A 7 -33.49 -5.99 11.07
N PHE A 8 -34.17 -4.95 10.57
CA PHE A 8 -33.62 -4.05 9.56
C PHE A 8 -32.43 -3.22 10.11
N PHE A 9 -32.51 -2.78 11.37
CA PHE A 9 -31.41 -2.07 12.03
C PHE A 9 -30.17 -2.95 12.27
N LEU A 10 -30.37 -4.25 12.56
CA LEU A 10 -29.26 -5.20 12.71
C LEU A 10 -28.53 -5.46 11.38
N PHE A 11 -29.27 -5.66 10.28
CA PHE A 11 -28.69 -5.88 8.95
C PHE A 11 -27.94 -4.66 8.39
N SER A 12 -28.36 -3.45 8.75
CA SER A 12 -27.67 -2.23 8.32
C SER A 12 -26.26 -2.09 8.91
N SER A 13 -25.97 -2.74 10.04
CA SER A 13 -24.66 -2.63 10.71
C SER A 13 -23.57 -3.54 10.09
N CYS A 14 -23.97 -4.56 9.33
CA CYS A 14 -23.05 -5.46 8.61
C CYS A 14 -22.58 -4.91 7.26
N LEU A 15 -23.12 -3.78 6.78
CA LEU A 15 -22.77 -3.21 5.48
C LEU A 15 -21.53 -2.30 5.51
N TRP A 16 -20.93 -2.09 6.68
CA TRP A 16 -19.66 -1.35 6.82
C TRP A 16 -18.48 -2.29 7.05
N ALA A 17 -18.47 -3.45 6.40
CA ALA A 17 -17.22 -4.08 6.02
C ALA A 17 -16.59 -3.29 4.87
N SER A 18 -16.28 -2.00 5.11
CA SER A 18 -15.51 -1.20 4.17
C SER A 18 -14.16 -1.89 4.05
N ALA A 19 -13.91 -2.54 2.91
CA ALA A 19 -12.61 -3.12 2.59
C ALA A 19 -11.56 -2.02 2.79
N GLN A 20 -10.73 -2.17 3.82
CA GLN A 20 -9.71 -1.18 4.15
C GLN A 20 -8.69 -1.20 3.02
N ASP A 21 -8.50 -0.06 2.35
CA ASP A 21 -7.46 0.09 1.34
C ASP A 21 -6.17 0.66 1.96
N ALA A 22 -5.05 0.51 1.24
CA ALA A 22 -3.76 0.95 1.71
C ALA A 22 -3.70 2.47 1.82
N THR A 23 -4.36 3.20 0.90
CA THR A 23 -4.46 4.65 0.96
C THR A 23 -5.08 5.15 2.27
N SER A 24 -6.11 4.46 2.76
CA SER A 24 -6.79 4.76 4.02
C SER A 24 -5.90 4.45 5.23
N VAL A 25 -5.11 3.36 5.17
CA VAL A 25 -4.09 3.08 6.19
C VAL A 25 -3.09 4.23 6.25
N PHE A 26 -2.50 4.60 5.11
CA PHE A 26 -1.48 5.65 5.07
C PHE A 26 -2.04 6.99 5.55
N SER A 27 -3.27 7.33 5.15
CA SER A 27 -3.95 8.54 5.58
C SER A 27 -4.22 8.58 7.09
N TYR A 28 -4.46 7.43 7.72
CA TYR A 28 -4.63 7.35 9.17
C TYR A 28 -3.31 7.59 9.94
N PHE A 29 -2.16 7.19 9.37
CA PHE A 29 -0.86 7.29 10.04
C PHE A 29 -0.10 8.58 9.75
N LYS A 30 -0.30 9.22 8.59
CA LYS A 30 0.49 10.41 8.18
C LYS A 30 0.48 11.55 9.21
N ASP A 31 -0.62 11.71 9.96
CA ASP A 31 -0.80 12.80 10.94
C ASP A 31 -0.45 12.37 12.38
N LYS A 32 0.10 11.16 12.59
CA LYS A 32 0.52 10.72 13.92
C LYS A 32 1.84 11.38 14.32
N LYS A 33 1.97 11.67 15.61
CA LYS A 33 3.18 12.27 16.18
C LYS A 33 4.42 11.42 15.87
N HIS A 34 5.50 12.06 15.41
CA HIS A 34 6.78 11.44 15.06
C HIS A 34 6.73 10.48 13.85
N VAL A 35 5.69 10.60 13.02
CA VAL A 35 5.68 10.01 11.69
C VAL A 35 6.26 11.02 10.71
N GLU A 36 7.18 10.57 9.88
CA GLU A 36 7.63 11.31 8.71
C GLU A 36 6.85 10.81 7.50
N TYR A 37 6.30 11.74 6.72
CA TYR A 37 5.48 11.42 5.56
C TYR A 37 5.96 12.22 4.35
N VAL A 38 6.24 11.53 3.26
CA VAL A 38 6.60 12.13 1.97
C VAL A 38 5.65 11.60 0.90
N SER A 39 5.19 12.48 0.01
CA SER A 39 4.35 12.08 -1.12
C SER A 39 4.89 12.67 -2.41
N ALA A 40 5.07 11.80 -3.40
CA ALA A 40 5.36 12.15 -4.78
C ALA A 40 4.09 11.94 -5.61
N PRO A 41 3.35 13.00 -5.96
CA PRO A 41 2.20 12.90 -6.87
C PRO A 41 2.65 12.64 -8.31
N ARG A 42 1.70 12.30 -9.19
CA ARG A 42 1.94 11.97 -10.61
C ARG A 42 2.82 12.97 -11.34
N MET A 43 2.65 14.26 -11.06
CA MET A 43 3.46 15.31 -11.68
C MET A 43 4.96 15.14 -11.37
N VAL A 44 5.30 14.83 -10.12
CA VAL A 44 6.68 14.56 -9.69
C VAL A 44 7.19 13.27 -10.33
N MET A 45 6.36 12.22 -10.35
CA MET A 45 6.72 10.95 -11.00
C MET A 45 7.02 11.13 -12.50
N ASN A 46 6.19 11.89 -13.21
CA ASN A 46 6.38 12.20 -14.62
C ASN A 46 7.63 13.05 -14.86
N LEU A 47 7.92 14.01 -13.97
CA LEU A 47 9.16 14.79 -14.05
C LEU A 47 10.38 13.88 -13.93
N VAL A 48 10.39 12.94 -12.98
CA VAL A 48 11.46 11.95 -12.84
C VAL A 48 11.55 11.07 -14.09
N ALA A 49 10.43 10.54 -14.57
CA ALA A 49 10.38 9.70 -15.78
C ALA A 49 10.91 10.42 -17.03
N SER A 50 10.67 11.74 -17.15
CA SER A 50 11.18 12.54 -18.27
C SER A 50 12.70 12.72 -18.28
N LYS A 51 13.35 12.54 -17.13
CA LYS A 51 14.81 12.64 -16.97
C LYS A 51 15.51 11.30 -17.13
N MET A 52 14.76 10.19 -17.12
CA MET A 52 15.32 8.85 -17.33
C MET A 52 15.53 8.57 -18.81
N LYS A 53 16.57 7.79 -19.13
CA LYS A 53 16.74 7.25 -20.48
C LYS A 53 15.57 6.31 -20.81
N THR A 54 15.14 6.31 -22.06
CA THR A 54 14.05 5.47 -22.54
C THR A 54 14.30 4.00 -22.22
N GLY A 55 13.31 3.34 -21.62
CA GLY A 55 13.38 1.94 -21.22
C GLY A 55 12.21 1.53 -20.32
N ASN A 56 12.20 0.25 -19.90
CA ASN A 56 11.11 -0.37 -19.13
C ASN A 56 10.74 0.43 -17.86
N PHE A 57 11.74 1.01 -17.18
CA PHE A 57 11.52 1.83 -15.99
C PHE A 57 10.77 3.14 -16.27
N GLN A 58 11.00 3.78 -17.42
CA GLN A 58 10.27 4.99 -17.79
C GLN A 58 8.79 4.69 -18.03
N ALA A 59 8.51 3.59 -18.73
CA ALA A 59 7.14 3.13 -18.98
C ALA A 59 6.42 2.81 -17.66
N LEU A 60 7.07 2.10 -16.75
CA LEU A 60 6.52 1.80 -15.42
C LEU A 60 6.21 3.06 -14.61
N LEU A 61 7.13 4.03 -14.55
CA LEU A 61 6.91 5.27 -13.79
C LEU A 61 5.73 6.08 -14.32
N SER A 62 5.48 6.07 -15.64
CA SER A 62 4.36 6.81 -16.26
C SER A 62 2.97 6.28 -15.86
N GLN A 63 2.92 5.03 -15.40
CA GLN A 63 1.72 4.33 -14.92
C GLN A 63 1.44 4.59 -13.44
N ILE A 64 2.43 5.11 -12.71
CA ILE A 64 2.31 5.45 -11.29
C ILE A 64 1.60 6.80 -11.14
N SER A 65 0.49 6.80 -10.40
CA SER A 65 -0.26 8.01 -10.05
C SER A 65 0.26 8.69 -8.79
N SER A 66 0.78 7.92 -7.82
CA SER A 66 1.50 8.50 -6.67
C SER A 66 2.38 7.46 -5.99
N ALA A 67 3.45 7.94 -5.36
CA ALA A 67 4.22 7.20 -4.38
C ALA A 67 4.18 7.94 -3.04
N LYS A 68 4.04 7.19 -1.94
CA LYS A 68 3.96 7.73 -0.59
C LYS A 68 4.90 6.93 0.31
N LEU A 69 5.63 7.63 1.16
CA LEU A 69 6.54 7.05 2.14
C LEU A 69 6.07 7.45 3.54
N LEU A 70 6.03 6.48 4.43
CA LEU A 70 5.88 6.66 5.87
C LEU A 70 7.09 6.09 6.57
N THR A 71 7.75 6.89 7.40
CA THR A 71 8.80 6.42 8.31
C THR A 71 8.32 6.58 9.74
N LEU A 72 8.31 5.47 10.48
CA LEU A 72 7.83 5.38 11.86
C LEU A 72 8.97 5.10 12.85
N SER A 73 10.23 5.36 12.47
CA SER A 73 11.41 5.05 13.30
C SER A 73 11.39 5.81 14.63
N GLN A 74 10.96 7.06 14.63
CA GLN A 74 10.82 7.90 15.83
C GLN A 74 9.49 7.65 16.59
N CYS A 75 8.62 6.77 16.09
CA CYS A 75 7.36 6.45 16.74
C CYS A 75 7.55 5.42 17.87
N ARG A 76 6.68 5.51 18.89
CA ARG A 76 6.57 4.48 19.93
C ARG A 76 6.26 3.12 19.31
N ARG A 77 6.79 2.04 19.91
CA ARG A 77 6.59 0.64 19.46
C ARG A 77 5.13 0.26 19.20
N GLY A 78 4.19 0.79 19.99
CA GLY A 78 2.76 0.56 19.80
C GLY A 78 2.20 1.09 18.47
N ILE A 79 2.67 2.26 18.01
CA ILE A 79 2.27 2.84 16.72
C ILE A 79 2.84 2.00 15.57
N ARG A 80 4.12 1.61 15.65
CA ARG A 80 4.76 0.70 14.67
C ARG A 80 3.99 -0.61 14.55
N LYS A 81 3.74 -1.29 15.67
CA LYS A 81 2.94 -2.54 15.70
C LYS A 81 1.54 -2.37 15.12
N LYS A 82 0.89 -1.23 15.38
CA LYS A 82 -0.45 -0.94 14.84
C LYS A 82 -0.41 -0.76 13.32
N PHE A 83 0.63 -0.09 12.79
CA PHE A 83 0.84 0.04 11.35
C PHE A 83 1.06 -1.34 10.71
N THR A 84 2.01 -2.11 11.24
CA THR A 84 2.28 -3.49 10.78
C THR A 84 1.03 -4.34 10.74
N LYS A 85 0.25 -4.33 11.82
CA LYS A 85 -1.02 -5.07 11.90
C LYS A 85 -2.00 -4.63 10.82
N LYS A 86 -2.14 -3.33 10.57
CA LYS A 86 -3.06 -2.79 9.55
C LYS A 86 -2.63 -3.15 8.12
N ILE A 87 -1.33 -3.27 7.85
CA ILE A 87 -0.83 -3.74 6.55
C ILE A 87 -1.10 -5.24 6.38
N VAL A 88 -0.82 -6.06 7.39
CA VAL A 88 -1.13 -7.51 7.36
C VAL A 88 -2.63 -7.76 7.17
N GLU A 89 -3.49 -6.92 7.75
CA GLU A 89 -4.94 -6.99 7.56
C GLU A 89 -5.38 -6.71 6.12
N LEU A 90 -4.58 -6.01 5.29
CA LEU A 90 -4.90 -5.79 3.88
C LEU A 90 -4.97 -7.11 3.09
N GLY A 91 -4.15 -8.11 3.46
CA GLY A 91 -4.21 -9.45 2.86
C GLY A 91 -5.57 -10.15 3.07
N LYS A 92 -6.38 -9.68 4.02
CA LYS A 92 -7.75 -10.18 4.24
C LYS A 92 -8.81 -9.42 3.46
N THR A 93 -8.45 -8.32 2.79
CA THR A 93 -9.39 -7.37 2.18
C THR A 93 -9.15 -7.18 0.67
N GLY A 94 -8.70 -8.23 -0.02
CA GLY A 94 -8.55 -8.24 -1.48
C GLY A 94 -7.17 -7.77 -1.98
N TYR A 95 -6.16 -7.81 -1.13
CA TYR A 95 -4.76 -7.69 -1.53
C TYR A 95 -4.14 -9.07 -1.61
N ASP A 96 -3.39 -9.33 -2.67
CA ASP A 96 -2.55 -10.50 -2.82
C ASP A 96 -1.23 -10.26 -2.10
N GLU A 97 -0.77 -11.25 -1.34
CA GLU A 97 0.62 -11.29 -0.87
C GLU A 97 1.53 -11.64 -2.04
N ILE A 98 2.44 -10.72 -2.37
CA ILE A 98 3.41 -10.92 -3.45
C ILE A 98 4.68 -11.55 -2.89
N ALA A 99 5.13 -11.08 -1.74
CA ALA A 99 6.29 -11.61 -1.04
C ALA A 99 6.24 -11.29 0.45
N ALA A 100 6.74 -12.20 1.26
CA ALA A 100 7.06 -11.96 2.67
C ALA A 100 8.33 -12.72 3.01
N PHE A 101 9.36 -12.00 3.45
CA PHE A 101 10.65 -12.60 3.80
C PHE A 101 11.38 -11.77 4.85
N LYS A 102 12.42 -12.35 5.41
CA LYS A 102 13.29 -11.70 6.39
C LYS A 102 14.64 -11.41 5.74
N GLU A 103 15.13 -10.19 5.92
CA GLU A 103 16.45 -9.76 5.50
C GLU A 103 17.14 -9.13 6.72
N ASP A 104 18.27 -9.70 7.15
CA ASP A 104 18.94 -9.38 8.41
C ASP A 104 18.00 -9.39 9.64
N ASP A 105 17.77 -8.21 10.22
CA ASP A 105 16.91 -7.97 11.37
C ASP A 105 15.52 -7.42 10.99
N ASP A 106 15.26 -7.25 9.69
CA ASP A 106 14.06 -6.66 9.13
C ASP A 106 13.13 -7.69 8.50
N ASN A 107 11.84 -7.47 8.66
CA ASN A 107 10.81 -8.24 7.96
C ASN A 107 10.26 -7.38 6.82
N ILE A 108 10.32 -7.91 5.61
CA ILE A 108 9.85 -7.26 4.39
C ILE A 108 8.56 -7.95 3.95
N SER A 109 7.52 -7.17 3.68
CA SER A 109 6.24 -7.64 3.18
C SER A 109 5.79 -6.79 2.01
N ILE A 110 5.39 -7.44 0.93
CA ILE A 110 4.91 -6.81 -0.29
C ILE A 110 3.50 -7.34 -0.57
N VAL A 111 2.53 -6.44 -0.60
CA VAL A 111 1.14 -6.77 -0.93
C VAL A 111 0.64 -5.87 -2.05
N ALA A 112 -0.21 -6.39 -2.92
CA ALA A 112 -0.76 -5.63 -4.04
C ALA A 112 -2.24 -5.92 -4.23
N ARG A 113 -3.01 -4.88 -4.56
CA ARG A 113 -4.41 -5.00 -4.94
C ARG A 113 -4.55 -4.79 -6.43
N LYS A 114 -5.13 -5.77 -7.12
CA LYS A 114 -5.47 -5.68 -8.53
C LYS A 114 -6.91 -5.17 -8.71
N GLY A 115 -7.15 -4.45 -9.79
CA GLY A 115 -8.48 -4.11 -10.25
C GLY A 115 -9.12 -5.28 -11.00
N SER A 116 -10.39 -5.11 -11.40
CA SER A 116 -11.07 -6.07 -12.28
C SER A 116 -10.42 -6.20 -13.66
N ASP A 117 -9.62 -5.21 -14.06
CA ASP A 117 -8.82 -5.18 -15.29
C ASP A 117 -7.44 -5.85 -15.12
N ASN A 118 -7.21 -6.55 -14.01
CA ASN A 118 -5.94 -7.19 -13.64
C ASN A 118 -4.75 -6.21 -13.45
N MET A 119 -4.99 -4.90 -13.55
CA MET A 119 -3.97 -3.88 -13.32
C MET A 119 -3.78 -3.68 -11.82
N ILE A 120 -2.53 -3.50 -11.38
CA ILE A 120 -2.23 -3.18 -9.99
C ILE A 120 -2.68 -1.74 -9.72
N LYS A 121 -3.63 -1.57 -8.79
CA LYS A 121 -4.14 -0.26 -8.37
C LYS A 121 -3.38 0.31 -7.18
N GLU A 122 -3.02 -0.57 -6.24
CA GLU A 122 -2.22 -0.22 -5.07
C GLU A 122 -1.21 -1.34 -4.79
N ALA A 123 0.03 -0.96 -4.47
CA ALA A 123 1.05 -1.85 -3.96
C ALA A 123 1.66 -1.24 -2.70
N VAL A 124 1.89 -2.06 -1.68
CA VAL A 124 2.54 -1.65 -0.44
C VAL A 124 3.78 -2.50 -0.23
N VAL A 125 4.90 -1.84 0.03
CA VAL A 125 6.08 -2.45 0.61
C VAL A 125 6.17 -1.99 2.05
N MET A 126 6.25 -2.93 2.99
CA MET A 126 6.47 -2.66 4.39
C MET A 126 7.78 -3.30 4.82
N ILE A 127 8.62 -2.51 5.47
CA ILE A 127 9.85 -2.95 6.12
C ILE A 127 9.66 -2.74 7.62
N SER A 128 9.84 -3.79 8.42
CA SER A 128 9.60 -3.76 9.86
C SER A 128 10.76 -4.42 10.61
N GLY A 129 11.60 -3.59 11.21
CA GLY A 129 12.66 -3.99 12.12
C GLY A 129 12.28 -3.85 13.60
N LYS A 130 13.28 -4.00 14.47
CA LYS A 130 13.11 -3.83 15.93
C LYS A 130 12.84 -2.38 16.29
N THR A 131 13.59 -1.46 15.68
CA THR A 131 13.64 -0.03 16.02
C THR A 131 12.98 0.87 15.00
N ASP A 132 12.67 0.36 13.82
CA ASP A 132 12.16 1.10 12.68
C ASP A 132 10.99 0.37 12.02
N CYS A 133 10.23 1.14 11.26
CA CYS A 133 9.18 0.63 10.41
C CYS A 133 8.93 1.63 9.30
N ILE A 134 9.00 1.15 8.06
CA ILE A 134 8.86 1.95 6.84
C ILE A 134 7.71 1.37 6.03
N GLY A 135 6.86 2.24 5.51
CA GLY A 135 5.80 1.90 4.58
C GLY A 135 5.95 2.70 3.29
N ILE A 136 6.00 2.01 2.15
CA ILE A 136 5.97 2.60 0.82
C ILE A 136 4.65 2.17 0.18
N LEU A 137 3.84 3.14 -0.24
CA LEU A 137 2.61 2.91 -0.99
C LEU A 137 2.76 3.49 -2.40
N VAL A 138 2.57 2.65 -3.39
CA VAL A 138 2.50 3.03 -4.80
C VAL A 138 1.07 2.84 -5.28
N THR A 139 0.49 3.86 -5.89
CA THR A 139 -0.86 3.81 -6.48
C THR A 139 -0.76 4.10 -7.97
N GLY A 140 -1.55 3.43 -8.80
CA GLY A 140 -1.54 3.70 -10.23
C GLY A 140 -2.48 2.81 -11.03
N ASN A 141 -2.23 2.76 -12.33
CA ASN A 141 -2.80 1.75 -13.20
C ASN A 141 -1.66 0.96 -13.82
N ILE A 142 -1.07 0.07 -13.01
CA ILE A 142 0.24 -0.53 -13.29
C ILE A 142 0.05 -1.91 -13.90
N ASN A 143 0.63 -2.14 -15.07
CA ASN A 143 0.67 -3.44 -15.72
C ASN A 143 1.67 -4.35 -14.97
N PRO A 144 1.24 -5.52 -14.46
CA PRO A 144 2.14 -6.48 -13.84
C PRO A 144 3.33 -6.90 -14.73
N GLU A 145 3.14 -6.96 -16.05
CA GLU A 145 4.20 -7.31 -17.01
C GLU A 145 5.30 -6.26 -17.06
N ASP A 146 4.94 -4.97 -17.04
CA ASP A 146 5.92 -3.87 -17.00
C ASP A 146 6.71 -3.85 -15.69
N VAL A 147 6.10 -4.33 -14.59
CA VAL A 147 6.81 -4.54 -13.33
C VAL A 147 7.85 -5.66 -13.50
N ALA A 148 7.45 -6.82 -14.03
CA ALA A 148 8.35 -7.95 -14.27
C ALA A 148 9.51 -7.58 -15.21
N ALA A 149 9.21 -6.85 -16.29
CA ALA A 149 10.20 -6.36 -17.23
C ALA A 149 11.16 -5.32 -16.63
N ALA A 150 10.72 -4.53 -15.64
CA ALA A 150 11.55 -3.54 -14.96
C ALA A 150 12.51 -4.18 -13.93
N ILE A 151 12.09 -5.27 -13.28
CA ILE A 151 12.91 -5.99 -12.29
C ILE A 151 13.77 -7.10 -12.90
N GLY A 152 13.69 -7.30 -14.23
CA GLY A 152 14.50 -8.27 -14.96
C GLY A 152 14.04 -9.72 -14.78
N THR A 153 12.75 -9.94 -14.48
CA THR A 153 12.15 -11.27 -14.31
C THR A 153 11.21 -11.66 -15.46
N ALA A 154 11.19 -10.89 -16.56
CA ALA A 154 10.49 -11.28 -17.77
C ALA A 154 11.35 -12.31 -18.53
N GLU A 155 10.90 -13.57 -18.55
CA GLU A 155 11.40 -14.60 -19.48
C GLU A 155 10.87 -14.37 -20.90
#